data_AF-A0A7S1K454-F1
#
_entry.id   AF-A0A7S1K454-F1
#
_cell.length_a   1.000
_cell.length_b   1.000
_cell.length_c   1.000
_cell.angle_alpha   90.00
_cell.angle_beta   90.00
_cell.angle_gamma   90.00
#
_symmetry.space_group_name_H-M   'P 1'
#
loop_
_entity.id
_entity.type
_entity.pdbx_description
1 polymer ?
#
loop_
_entity_poly.entity_id
_entity_poly.type
_entity_poly.pdbx_seq_one_letter_code
_entity_poly.pdbx_strand_id
1 'polypeptide(L)'
;NFEVISTNVMGHLYRPLDIHCVGRLKMTARLIKNHIRDGLRLRVIDSIGKAGLTGVVQFAPQLSNDDVMRALWLMEEGGSWGETGKALRLARQSGCCTLPIILNSRDLQKHDSKRAYLRLPRVVAQWLIVGR
;
A
#
# COMPACT_ATOMS: atom_id res chain seq x y z
N ASN A 1 26.89 -18.43 53.64
CA ASN A 1 26.91 -17.07 53.08
C ASN A 1 26.79 -17.03 51.54
N PHE A 2 26.19 -18.04 50.90
CA PHE A 2 26.02 -18.13 49.44
C PHE A 2 24.58 -17.84 48.96
N GLU A 3 23.60 -17.74 49.85
CA GLU A 3 22.19 -17.48 49.49
C GLU A 3 21.87 -16.00 49.24
N VAL A 4 22.66 -15.06 49.77
CA VAL A 4 22.38 -13.61 49.65
C VAL A 4 22.81 -13.05 48.28
N ILE A 5 23.67 -13.76 47.55
CA ILE A 5 24.18 -13.31 46.24
C ILE A 5 23.18 -13.66 45.12
N SER A 6 22.45 -14.78 45.25
CA SER A 6 21.51 -15.24 44.21
C SER A 6 20.31 -14.30 44.03
N THR A 7 19.79 -13.73 45.11
CA THR A 7 18.67 -12.78 45.06
C THR A 7 19.06 -11.43 44.45
N ASN A 8 20.31 -10.98 44.64
CA ASN A 8 20.79 -9.71 44.10
C ASN A 8 21.13 -9.80 42.60
N VAL A 9 21.62 -10.97 42.15
CA VAL A 9 21.88 -11.22 40.72
C VAL A 9 20.57 -11.47 39.94
N MET A 10 19.58 -12.14 40.55
CA MET A 10 18.25 -12.31 39.95
C MET A 10 17.41 -11.02 39.98
N GLY A 11 17.67 -10.09 40.90
CA GLY A 11 17.08 -8.75 40.91
C GLY A 11 17.59 -7.83 39.79
N HIS A 12 18.77 -8.12 39.23
CA HIS A 12 19.36 -7.31 38.15
C HIS A 12 18.92 -7.72 36.74
N LEU A 13 18.29 -8.88 36.56
CA LEU A 13 17.74 -9.32 35.28
C LEU A 13 16.24 -9.05 35.13
N TYR A 14 15.57 -8.59 36.19
CA TYR A 14 14.18 -8.16 36.15
C TYR A 14 14.10 -6.63 36.24
N ARG A 15 14.70 -5.91 35.28
CA ARG A 15 14.37 -4.51 35.06
C ARG A 15 12.97 -4.48 34.41
N PRO A 16 11.91 -4.01 35.10
CA PRO A 16 10.63 -3.80 34.43
C PRO A 16 10.92 -2.79 33.34
N LEU A 17 10.59 -3.09 32.08
CA LEU A 17 10.60 -2.05 31.06
C LEU A 17 9.68 -0.94 31.56
N ASP A 18 10.27 0.21 31.87
CA ASP A 18 9.55 1.40 32.30
C ASP A 18 8.41 1.67 31.30
N ILE A 19 7.19 1.81 31.83
CA ILE A 19 5.98 2.06 31.03
C ILE A 19 6.14 3.31 30.15
N HIS A 20 6.96 4.27 30.59
CA HIS A 20 7.31 5.46 29.83
C HIS A 20 8.24 5.13 28.65
N CYS A 21 9.23 4.25 28.83
CA CYS A 21 10.07 3.74 27.73
C CYS A 21 9.23 3.02 26.67
N VAL A 22 8.32 2.14 27.09
CA VAL A 22 7.40 1.43 26.17
C VAL A 22 6.48 2.40 25.45
N GLY A 23 5.94 3.40 26.17
CA GLY A 23 5.10 4.45 25.60
C GLY A 23 5.82 5.27 24.54
N ARG A 24 7.03 5.73 24.82
CA ARG A 24 7.87 6.47 23.87
C ARG A 24 8.20 5.64 22.64
N LEU A 25 8.61 4.39 22.81
CA LEU A 25 8.90 3.48 21.69
C LEU A 25 7.67 3.29 20.80
N LYS A 26 6.49 3.07 21.38
CA LYS A 26 5.24 2.90 20.63
C LYS A 26 4.87 4.16 19.86
N MET A 27 5.09 5.34 20.44
CA MET A 27 4.87 6.62 19.76
C MET A 27 5.83 6.80 18.59
N THR A 28 7.13 6.60 18.80
CA THR A 28 8.15 6.70 17.74
C THR A 28 7.87 5.70 16.61
N ALA A 29 7.52 4.46 16.92
CA ALA A 29 7.15 3.46 15.93
C ALA A 29 5.94 3.87 15.09
N ARG A 30 4.92 4.48 15.71
CA ARG A 30 3.75 5.03 15.00
C ARG A 30 4.16 6.16 14.05
N LEU A 31 5.00 7.09 14.50
CA LEU A 31 5.47 8.19 13.67
C LEU A 31 6.27 7.70 12.46
N ILE A 32 7.21 6.77 12.68
CA ILE A 32 8.00 6.15 11.59
C ILE A 32 7.07 5.44 10.60
N LYS A 33 6.11 4.65 11.10
CA LYS A 33 5.13 3.96 10.26
C LYS A 33 4.29 4.95 9.43
N ASN A 34 3.89 6.07 10.01
CA ASN A 34 3.14 7.12 9.31
C ASN A 34 4.00 7.77 8.22
N HIS A 35 5.23 8.15 8.55
CA HIS A 35 6.15 8.78 7.61
C HIS A 35 6.46 7.89 6.40
N ILE A 36 6.74 6.60 6.64
CA ILE A 36 6.95 5.63 5.56
C ILE A 36 5.70 5.50 4.69
N ARG A 37 4.52 5.39 5.31
CA ARG A 37 3.25 5.29 4.58
C ARG A 37 3.00 6.52 3.72
N ASP A 38 3.26 7.71 4.22
CA ASP A 38 3.04 8.95 3.47
C ASP A 38 4.02 9.06 2.29
N GLY A 39 5.28 8.68 2.50
CA GLY A 39 6.27 8.56 1.41
C GLY A 39 5.85 7.57 0.33
N LEU A 40 5.33 6.39 0.72
CA LEU A 40 4.81 5.41 -0.24
C LEU A 40 3.58 5.93 -1.01
N ARG A 41 2.68 6.67 -0.36
CA ARG A 41 1.53 7.29 -1.03
C ARG A 41 1.96 8.32 -2.07
N LEU A 42 2.95 9.15 -1.77
CA LEU A 42 3.52 10.08 -2.74
C LEU A 42 4.12 9.35 -3.94
N ARG A 43 4.83 8.24 -3.69
CA ARG A 43 5.39 7.40 -4.75
C ARG A 43 4.31 6.75 -5.62
N VAL A 44 3.18 6.34 -5.03
CA VAL A 44 2.02 5.87 -5.81
C VAL A 44 1.52 6.98 -6.74
N ILE A 45 1.36 8.21 -6.24
CA ILE A 45 0.92 9.35 -7.08
C ILE A 45 1.89 9.61 -8.23
N ASP A 46 3.20 9.62 -7.95
CA ASP A 46 4.25 9.76 -8.98
C ASP A 46 4.20 8.63 -10.02
N SER A 47 4.01 7.39 -9.58
CA SER A 47 3.92 6.22 -10.48
C SER A 47 2.69 6.27 -11.39
N ILE A 48 1.54 6.81 -10.91
CA ILE A 48 0.36 7.06 -11.75
C ILE A 48 0.70 8.08 -12.85
N GLY A 49 1.43 9.14 -12.49
CA GLY A 49 1.91 10.15 -13.42
C GLY A 49 2.79 9.53 -14.51
N LYS A 50 3.78 8.73 -14.10
CA LYS A 50 4.69 8.00 -15.01
C LYS A 50 3.96 6.99 -15.90
N ALA A 51 2.90 6.36 -15.40
CA ALA A 51 2.04 5.47 -16.17
C ALA A 51 1.12 6.22 -17.16
N GLY A 52 1.14 7.55 -17.18
CA GLY A 52 0.28 8.36 -18.03
C GLY A 52 -1.20 8.27 -17.65
N LEU A 53 -1.49 8.00 -16.37
CA LEU A 53 -2.84 7.80 -15.84
C LEU A 53 -3.36 8.99 -15.02
N THR A 54 -2.64 10.11 -14.99
CA THR A 54 -3.09 11.35 -14.34
C THR A 54 -4.49 11.73 -14.83
N GLY A 55 -5.42 11.89 -13.88
CA GLY A 55 -6.83 12.21 -14.15
C GLY A 55 -7.67 11.07 -14.72
N VAL A 56 -7.08 9.89 -14.94
CA VAL A 56 -7.78 8.68 -15.43
C VAL A 56 -8.03 7.70 -14.29
N VAL A 57 -7.02 7.47 -13.47
CA VAL A 57 -7.09 6.55 -12.33
C VAL A 57 -6.66 7.29 -11.08
N GLN A 58 -7.36 7.03 -9.99
CA GLN A 58 -6.98 7.49 -8.66
C GLN A 58 -7.25 6.38 -7.64
N PHE A 59 -6.36 6.24 -6.67
CA PHE A 59 -6.63 5.36 -5.53
C PHE A 59 -7.45 6.08 -4.47
N ALA A 60 -8.36 5.35 -3.83
CA ALA A 60 -9.14 5.86 -2.72
C ALA A 60 -8.20 6.41 -1.61
N PRO A 61 -8.56 7.52 -0.94
CA PRO A 61 -7.68 8.14 0.07
C PRO A 61 -7.41 7.22 1.28
N GLN A 62 -8.30 6.27 1.55
CA GLN A 62 -8.24 5.36 2.70
C GLN A 62 -7.78 3.95 2.32
N LEU A 63 -6.64 3.83 1.64
CA LEU A 63 -6.00 2.52 1.46
C LEU A 63 -5.33 2.03 2.75
N SER A 64 -5.43 0.72 3.00
CA SER A 64 -4.61 0.03 3.99
C SER A 64 -3.13 0.06 3.58
N ASN A 65 -2.22 -0.23 4.52
CA ASN A 65 -0.78 -0.28 4.20
C ASN A 65 -0.47 -1.33 3.11
N ASP A 66 -1.13 -2.49 3.18
CA ASP A 66 -0.93 -3.57 2.21
C ASP A 66 -1.48 -3.16 0.84
N ASP A 67 -2.60 -2.45 0.81
CA ASP A 67 -3.16 -1.93 -0.44
C ASP A 67 -2.29 -0.84 -1.06
N VAL A 68 -1.63 0.01 -0.26
CA VAL A 68 -0.64 0.98 -0.78
C VAL A 68 0.52 0.24 -1.45
N MET A 69 1.02 -0.84 -0.85
CA MET A 69 2.08 -1.65 -1.47
C MET A 69 1.63 -2.36 -2.74
N ARG A 70 0.39 -2.86 -2.77
CA ARG A 70 -0.21 -3.45 -3.99
C ARG A 70 -0.40 -2.42 -5.09
N ALA A 71 -0.93 -1.25 -4.76
CA ALA A 71 -1.10 -0.12 -5.67
C ALA A 71 0.24 0.30 -6.28
N LEU A 72 1.27 0.42 -5.44
CA LEU A 72 2.62 0.76 -5.89
C LEU A 72 3.17 -0.29 -6.86
N TRP A 73 3.12 -1.57 -6.47
CA TRP A 73 3.57 -2.66 -7.33
C TRP A 73 2.79 -2.69 -8.66
N LEU A 74 1.47 -2.46 -8.60
CA LEU A 74 0.62 -2.46 -9.79
C LEU A 74 0.97 -1.34 -10.77
N MET A 75 1.33 -0.16 -10.27
CA MET A 75 1.71 0.97 -11.12
C MET A 75 3.15 0.85 -11.66
N GLU A 76 4.08 0.32 -10.87
CA GLU A 76 5.48 0.21 -11.27
C GLU A 76 5.78 -1.05 -12.10
N GLU A 77 5.14 -2.17 -11.76
CA GLU A 77 5.49 -3.51 -12.26
C GLU A 77 4.30 -4.25 -12.88
N GLY A 78 3.09 -3.68 -12.80
CA GLY A 78 1.86 -4.28 -13.33
C GLY A 78 1.77 -4.26 -14.85
N GLY A 79 2.79 -3.79 -15.56
CA GLY A 79 2.85 -3.65 -17.01
C GLY A 79 2.46 -2.26 -17.50
N SER A 80 2.53 -2.07 -18.82
CA SER A 80 2.19 -0.79 -19.44
C SER A 80 0.69 -0.52 -19.35
N TRP A 81 0.33 0.67 -18.87
CA TRP A 81 -1.06 1.13 -18.73
C TRP A 81 -1.56 1.94 -19.93
N GLY A 82 -0.72 2.12 -20.96
CA GLY A 82 -1.02 3.03 -22.07
C GLY A 82 -2.30 2.69 -22.83
N GLU A 83 -2.55 1.40 -23.10
CA GLU A 83 -3.76 0.95 -23.81
C GLU A 83 -5.02 1.14 -22.96
N THR A 84 -5.03 0.63 -21.72
CA THR A 84 -6.15 0.80 -20.79
C THR A 84 -6.45 2.28 -20.53
N GLY A 85 -5.41 3.10 -20.36
CA GLY A 85 -5.56 4.55 -20.17
C GLY A 85 -6.20 5.26 -21.37
N LYS A 86 -5.79 4.92 -22.60
CA LYS A 86 -6.41 5.45 -23.83
C LYS A 86 -7.88 5.04 -23.94
N ALA A 87 -8.16 3.76 -23.71
CA ALA A 87 -9.52 3.25 -23.80
C ALA A 87 -10.46 3.87 -22.75
N LEU A 88 -10.00 4.09 -21.51
CA LEU A 88 -10.78 4.80 -20.49
C LEU A 88 -11.07 6.26 -20.88
N ARG A 89 -10.11 6.97 -21.49
CA ARG A 89 -10.33 8.34 -21.99
C ARG A 89 -11.37 8.37 -23.11
N LEU A 90 -11.33 7.40 -24.02
CA LEU A 90 -12.33 7.25 -25.08
C LEU A 90 -13.71 6.92 -24.49
N ALA A 91 -13.78 5.97 -23.56
CA ALA A 91 -15.02 5.61 -22.87
C ALA A 91 -15.66 6.81 -22.17
N ARG A 92 -14.87 7.73 -21.60
CA ARG A 92 -15.37 9.00 -21.06
C ARG A 92 -16.01 9.88 -22.13
N GLN A 93 -15.36 10.04 -23.28
CA GLN A 93 -15.88 10.85 -24.39
C GLN A 93 -17.18 10.28 -24.95
N SER A 94 -17.33 8.96 -24.91
CA SER A 94 -18.54 8.25 -25.31
C SER A 94 -19.62 8.19 -24.21
N GLY A 95 -19.39 8.79 -23.04
CA GLY A 95 -20.34 8.78 -21.92
C GLY A 95 -20.44 7.43 -21.19
N CYS A 96 -19.56 6.47 -21.47
CA CYS A 96 -19.57 5.13 -20.88
C CYS A 96 -18.98 5.09 -19.47
N CYS A 97 -18.17 6.09 -19.07
CA CYS A 97 -17.64 6.18 -17.71
C CYS A 97 -17.32 7.62 -17.29
N THR A 98 -17.24 7.84 -15.98
CA THR A 98 -16.72 9.07 -15.39
C THR A 98 -15.26 8.86 -14.99
N LEU A 99 -14.41 9.85 -15.25
CA LEU A 99 -13.02 9.87 -14.79
C LEU A 99 -12.83 10.90 -13.66
N PRO A 100 -11.91 10.66 -12.70
CA PRO A 100 -11.07 9.46 -12.60
C PRO A 100 -11.84 8.22 -12.11
N ILE A 101 -11.42 7.03 -12.53
CA ILE A 101 -11.84 5.77 -11.92
C ILE A 101 -11.19 5.67 -10.54
N ILE A 102 -12.02 5.62 -9.50
CA ILE A 102 -11.55 5.45 -8.12
C ILE A 102 -11.38 3.97 -7.82
N LEU A 103 -10.12 3.56 -7.65
CA LEU A 103 -9.73 2.21 -7.24
C LEU A 103 -9.63 2.12 -5.73
N ASN A 104 -10.35 1.16 -5.15
CA ASN A 104 -10.33 0.90 -3.71
C ASN A 104 -9.73 -0.50 -3.41
N SER A 105 -9.74 -0.89 -2.14
CA SER A 105 -9.22 -2.20 -1.70
C SER A 105 -9.89 -3.38 -2.40
N ARG A 106 -11.19 -3.31 -2.71
CA ARG A 106 -11.90 -4.37 -3.44
C ARG A 106 -11.37 -4.51 -4.85
N ASP A 107 -11.10 -3.42 -5.54
CA ASP A 107 -10.53 -3.44 -6.90
C ASP A 107 -9.12 -4.03 -6.90
N LEU A 108 -8.30 -3.67 -5.90
CA LEU A 108 -6.96 -4.22 -5.70
C LEU A 108 -6.95 -5.71 -5.29
N GLN A 109 -8.07 -6.22 -4.79
CA GLN A 109 -8.25 -7.61 -4.39
C GLN A 109 -8.82 -8.50 -5.50
N LYS A 110 -9.22 -7.94 -6.66
CA LYS A 110 -9.71 -8.74 -7.79
C LYS A 110 -8.70 -9.77 -8.31
N HIS A 111 -7.41 -9.57 -8.00
CA HIS A 111 -6.39 -10.59 -8.13
C HIS A 111 -5.92 -11.01 -6.73
N ASP A 112 -6.17 -12.26 -6.37
CA ASP A 112 -5.84 -12.80 -5.04
C ASP A 112 -4.34 -12.75 -4.71
N SER A 113 -3.49 -12.65 -5.74
CA SER A 113 -2.04 -12.54 -5.57
C SER A 113 -1.36 -11.91 -6.79
N LYS A 114 -0.12 -11.45 -6.59
CA LYS A 114 0.79 -11.08 -7.69
C LYS A 114 0.89 -12.18 -8.74
N ARG A 115 0.95 -13.45 -8.32
CA ARG A 115 1.03 -14.59 -9.24
C ARG A 115 -0.26 -14.74 -10.06
N ALA A 116 -1.43 -14.53 -9.47
CA ALA A 116 -2.70 -14.56 -10.18
C ALA A 116 -2.74 -13.46 -11.25
N TYR A 117 -2.35 -12.23 -10.91
CA TYR A 117 -2.24 -11.13 -11.86
C TYR A 117 -1.30 -11.48 -13.03
N LEU A 118 -0.12 -12.03 -12.73
CA LEU A 118 0.91 -12.29 -13.73
C LEU A 118 0.56 -13.43 -14.71
N ARG A 119 -0.40 -14.31 -14.37
CA ARG A 119 -0.90 -15.39 -15.24
C ARG A 119 -1.76 -14.90 -16.40
N LEU A 120 -2.28 -13.68 -16.32
CA LEU A 120 -3.11 -13.08 -17.37
C LEU A 120 -2.26 -12.16 -18.26
N PRO A 121 -2.64 -11.98 -19.55
CA PRO A 121 -2.15 -10.87 -20.35
C PRO A 121 -2.37 -9.55 -19.61
N ARG A 122 -1.38 -8.66 -19.63
CA ARG A 122 -1.36 -7.46 -18.77
C ARG A 122 -2.59 -6.59 -18.96
N VAL A 123 -2.96 -6.32 -20.21
CA VAL A 123 -4.16 -5.52 -20.53
C VAL A 123 -5.44 -6.13 -19.94
N VAL A 124 -5.58 -7.45 -19.96
CA VAL A 124 -6.74 -8.15 -19.38
C VAL A 124 -6.75 -8.02 -17.86
N ALA A 125 -5.60 -8.23 -17.21
CA ALA A 125 -5.48 -8.10 -15.76
C ALA A 125 -5.79 -6.67 -15.28
N GLN A 126 -5.34 -5.66 -16.03
CA GLN A 126 -5.61 -4.24 -15.78
C GLN A 126 -7.10 -3.92 -15.94
N TRP A 127 -7.73 -4.43 -17.01
CA TRP A 127 -9.18 -4.25 -17.22
C TRP A 127 -10.03 -4.85 -16.11
N LEU A 128 -9.65 -6.00 -15.57
CA LEU A 128 -10.35 -6.55 -14.41
C LEU A 128 -10.29 -5.59 -13.22
N ILE A 129 -9.17 -4.90 -13.01
CA ILE A 129 -9.04 -3.92 -11.91
C ILE A 129 -9.92 -2.69 -12.13
N VAL A 130 -9.85 -2.07 -13.31
CA VAL A 130 -10.55 -0.80 -13.59
C VAL A 130 -12.01 -0.97 -14.02
N GLY A 131 -12.38 -2.13 -14.55
CA GLY A 131 -13.73 -2.47 -14.98
C GLY A 131 -14.63 -2.75 -13.77
N ARG A 132 -15.85 -2.21 -13.79
CA ARG A 132 -16.89 -2.49 -12.79
C ARG A 132 -17.97 -3.37 -13.40
#